data_AF-A0A530AK59-F1
#
_entry.id   AF-A0A530AK59-F1
#
_cell.length_a   1.000
_cell.length_b   1.000
_cell.length_c   1.000
_cell.angle_alpha   90.00
_cell.angle_beta   90.00
_cell.angle_gamma   90.00
#
_symmetry.space_group_name_H-M   'P 1'
#
loop_
_entity.id
_entity.type
_entity.pdbx_description
1 polymer ?
#
loop_
_entity_poly.entity_id
_entity_poly.type
_entity_poly.pdbx_seq_one_letter_code
_entity_poly.pdbx_strand_id
1 'polypeptide(L)'
;MALKYTPKSGRIEFGDDDFIEVRGLDVPDITQLFEVHQSLVAEIYDKVVGRDPDSFTMQDADALYAEVVVMAPMLVNNLIALSASVPDQITLVGQLPLDVKVAALEKIAILTFQMSGGLGNFLEIVMRVAGKVRGLVKNLKAPLPLENGSSVSTAK
;
A
#
# COMPACT_ATOMS: atom_id res chain seq x y z
N MET A 1 -10.59 23.22 -19.37
CA MET A 1 -9.21 22.78 -19.67
C MET A 1 -9.17 21.26 -19.55
N ALA A 2 -8.66 20.56 -20.55
CA ALA A 2 -8.47 19.11 -20.47
C ALA A 2 -7.31 18.81 -19.51
N LEU A 3 -7.48 17.81 -18.63
CA LEU A 3 -6.41 17.32 -17.79
C LEU A 3 -5.36 16.63 -18.69
N LYS A 4 -4.15 17.19 -18.80
CA LYS A 4 -3.04 16.57 -19.54
C LYS A 4 -2.15 15.84 -18.52
N TYR A 5 -2.51 14.59 -18.23
CA TYR A 5 -1.80 13.74 -17.29
C TYR A 5 -1.55 12.36 -17.91
N THR A 6 -0.30 11.91 -17.86
CA THR A 6 0.11 10.57 -18.26
C THR A 6 0.93 9.98 -17.11
N PRO A 7 0.47 8.88 -16.49
CA PRO A 7 1.24 8.21 -15.45
C PRO A 7 2.62 7.82 -15.97
N LYS A 8 3.65 8.02 -15.15
CA LYS A 8 4.99 7.54 -15.50
C LYS A 8 5.00 6.02 -15.40
N SER A 9 5.41 5.36 -16.48
CA SER A 9 5.61 3.92 -16.54
C SER A 9 7.08 3.55 -16.69
N GLY A 10 7.40 2.31 -16.38
CA GLY A 10 8.71 1.71 -16.55
C GLY A 10 8.57 0.25 -16.98
N ARG A 11 9.47 -0.19 -17.85
CA ARG A 11 9.53 -1.57 -18.34
C ARG A 11 10.65 -2.32 -17.63
N ILE A 12 10.36 -3.54 -17.18
CA ILE A 12 11.34 -4.52 -16.69
C ILE A 12 11.32 -5.66 -17.70
N GLU A 13 12.47 -5.91 -18.33
CA GLU A 13 12.65 -7.01 -19.28
C GLU A 13 13.32 -8.17 -18.55
N PHE A 14 12.88 -9.40 -18.84
CA PHE A 14 13.44 -10.61 -18.26
C PHE A 14 13.34 -11.75 -19.29
N GLY A 15 14.44 -12.48 -19.50
CA GLY A 15 14.52 -13.42 -20.62
C GLY A 15 14.64 -12.70 -21.98
N ASP A 16 14.43 -13.45 -23.06
CA ASP A 16 14.71 -12.94 -24.42
C ASP A 16 13.57 -12.06 -24.96
N ASP A 17 12.30 -12.31 -24.58
CA ASP A 17 11.13 -11.56 -25.06
C ASP A 17 10.11 -11.21 -23.96
N ASP A 18 10.29 -11.66 -22.71
CA ASP A 18 9.32 -11.41 -21.64
C ASP A 18 9.59 -10.05 -20.98
N PHE A 19 8.51 -9.33 -20.66
CA PHE A 19 8.59 -8.06 -19.97
C PHE A 19 7.34 -7.80 -19.13
N ILE A 20 7.49 -6.91 -18.15
CA ILE A 20 6.39 -6.33 -17.40
C ILE A 20 6.51 -4.81 -17.42
N GLU A 21 5.40 -4.14 -17.73
CA GLU A 21 5.29 -2.69 -17.61
C GLU A 21 4.57 -2.33 -16.33
N VAL A 22 5.18 -1.45 -15.55
CA VAL A 22 4.70 -1.01 -14.24
C VAL A 22 4.57 0.51 -14.22
N ARG A 23 3.58 1.04 -13.50
CA ARG A 23 3.45 2.47 -13.21
C ARG A 23 3.63 2.75 -11.72
N GLY A 24 3.90 4.01 -11.38
CA GLY A 24 3.82 4.45 -9.99
C GLY A 24 2.42 4.21 -9.41
N LEU A 25 2.37 3.93 -8.11
CA LEU A 25 1.13 3.74 -7.39
C LEU A 25 0.41 5.07 -7.21
N ASP A 26 -0.90 5.05 -7.35
CA ASP A 26 -1.77 6.16 -7.01
C ASP A 26 -2.52 5.92 -5.70
N VAL A 27 -3.28 6.93 -5.27
CA VAL A 27 -4.06 6.85 -4.02
C VAL A 27 -5.09 5.71 -4.06
N PRO A 28 -5.84 5.49 -5.16
CA PRO A 28 -6.67 4.29 -5.33
C PRO A 28 -5.93 2.98 -5.12
N ASP A 29 -4.76 2.78 -5.73
CA ASP A 29 -3.98 1.55 -5.59
C ASP A 29 -3.58 1.31 -4.13
N ILE A 30 -3.08 2.36 -3.46
CA ILE A 30 -2.70 2.30 -2.05
C ILE A 30 -3.92 1.95 -1.21
N THR A 31 -5.07 2.60 -1.46
CA THR A 31 -6.30 2.33 -0.70
C THR A 31 -6.74 0.88 -0.86
N GLN A 32 -6.71 0.35 -2.08
CA GLN A 32 -7.05 -1.05 -2.36
C GLN A 32 -6.09 -2.02 -1.67
N LEU A 33 -4.78 -1.74 -1.68
CA LEU A 33 -3.79 -2.54 -0.94
C LEU A 33 -4.10 -2.56 0.56
N PHE A 34 -4.43 -1.41 1.14
CA PHE A 34 -4.80 -1.31 2.54
C PHE A 34 -6.07 -2.08 2.87
N GLU A 35 -7.09 -2.03 2.01
CA GLU A 35 -8.35 -2.75 2.21
C GLU A 35 -8.18 -4.27 2.17
N VAL A 36 -7.37 -4.77 1.23
CA VAL A 36 -7.14 -6.21 1.06
C VAL A 36 -6.19 -6.76 2.14
N HIS A 37 -5.18 -5.98 2.55
CA HIS A 37 -4.10 -6.44 3.44
C HIS A 37 -4.09 -5.71 4.79
N GLN A 38 -5.26 -5.36 5.34
CA GLN A 38 -5.39 -4.51 6.54
C GLN A 38 -4.49 -4.89 7.71
N SER A 39 -4.42 -6.19 8.05
CA SER A 39 -3.64 -6.68 9.19
C SER A 39 -2.14 -6.44 9.00
N LEU A 40 -1.62 -6.85 7.86
CA LEU A 40 -0.22 -6.73 7.52
C LEU A 40 0.21 -5.27 7.35
N VAL A 41 -0.64 -4.47 6.70
CA VAL A 41 -0.36 -3.05 6.51
C VAL A 41 -0.40 -2.29 7.83
N ALA A 42 -1.24 -2.71 8.79
CA ALA A 42 -1.22 -2.16 10.14
C ALA A 42 0.11 -2.48 10.87
N GLU A 43 0.68 -3.67 10.68
CA GLU A 43 1.99 -4.02 11.23
C GLU A 43 3.11 -3.18 10.62
N ILE A 44 3.09 -2.98 9.30
CA ILE A 44 4.04 -2.10 8.62
C ILE A 44 3.88 -0.65 9.11
N TYR A 45 2.64 -0.18 9.25
CA TYR A 45 2.35 1.15 9.79
C TYR A 45 2.90 1.29 11.21
N ASP A 46 2.67 0.33 12.11
CA ASP A 46 3.15 0.38 13.49
C ASP A 46 4.70 0.42 13.57
N LYS A 47 5.41 -0.10 12.57
CA LYS A 47 6.89 -0.01 12.48
C LYS A 47 7.41 1.35 12.00
N VAL A 48 6.61 2.05 11.19
CA VAL A 48 7.00 3.32 10.55
C VAL A 48 6.48 4.52 11.36
N VAL A 49 5.38 4.35 12.09
CA VAL A 49 4.75 5.41 12.89
C VAL A 49 5.62 5.80 14.08
N GLY A 50 5.74 7.11 14.28
CA GLY A 50 6.60 7.69 15.31
C GLY A 50 8.05 7.91 14.86
N ARG A 51 8.41 7.49 13.64
CA ARG A 51 9.63 7.94 12.98
C ARG A 51 9.35 9.21 12.19
N ASP A 52 10.32 10.11 12.16
CA ASP A 52 10.28 11.30 11.31
C ASP A 52 10.41 10.85 9.83
N PRO A 53 9.48 11.21 8.93
CA PRO A 53 9.59 10.85 7.51
C PRO A 53 10.87 11.37 6.85
N ASP A 54 11.47 12.47 7.34
CA ASP A 54 12.73 13.01 6.83
C ASP A 54 13.95 12.23 7.37
N SER A 55 13.76 11.41 8.41
CA SER A 55 14.79 10.50 8.93
C SER A 55 14.89 9.17 8.17
N PHE A 56 13.96 8.91 7.25
CA PHE A 56 13.90 7.65 6.51
C PHE A 56 14.97 7.61 5.43
N THR A 57 15.94 6.71 5.57
CA THR A 57 17.03 6.55 4.60
C THR A 57 16.67 5.53 3.52
N MET A 58 17.45 5.49 2.42
CA MET A 58 17.33 4.39 1.46
C MET A 58 17.62 3.02 2.09
N GLN A 59 18.52 2.95 3.09
CA GLN A 59 18.80 1.69 3.79
C GLN A 59 17.60 1.19 4.60
N ASP A 60 16.83 2.10 5.20
CA ASP A 60 15.57 1.75 5.86
C ASP A 60 14.53 1.22 4.87
N ALA A 61 14.50 1.80 3.66
CA ALA A 61 13.64 1.33 2.59
C ALA A 61 14.04 -0.09 2.14
N ASP A 62 15.35 -0.35 1.93
CA ASP A 62 15.88 -1.67 1.56
C ASP A 62 15.56 -2.74 2.61
N ALA A 63 15.71 -2.42 3.89
CA ALA A 63 15.35 -3.31 4.98
C ALA A 63 13.85 -3.63 4.99
N LEU A 64 13.00 -2.61 4.78
CA LEU A 64 11.56 -2.79 4.68
C LEU A 64 11.18 -3.63 3.45
N TYR A 65 11.84 -3.43 2.30
CA TYR A 65 11.62 -4.24 1.10
C TYR A 65 11.92 -5.71 1.35
N ALA A 66 13.10 -6.01 1.91
CA ALA A 66 13.48 -7.39 2.21
C ALA A 66 12.48 -8.05 3.16
N GLU A 67 12.04 -7.32 4.18
CA GLU A 67 11.07 -7.82 5.15
C GLU A 67 9.69 -8.08 4.51
N VAL A 68 9.18 -7.16 3.71
CA VAL A 68 7.88 -7.28 3.04
C VAL A 68 7.88 -8.39 2.00
N VAL A 69 8.96 -8.56 1.24
CA VAL A 69 9.07 -9.64 0.24
C VAL A 69 9.02 -11.02 0.90
N VAL A 70 9.66 -11.18 2.05
CA VAL A 70 9.71 -12.46 2.76
C VAL A 70 8.42 -12.73 3.54
N MET A 71 7.91 -11.75 4.29
CA MET A 71 6.76 -11.96 5.17
C MET A 71 5.42 -11.89 4.43
N ALA A 72 5.38 -11.20 3.30
CA ALA A 72 4.14 -10.87 2.62
C ALA A 72 4.21 -11.00 1.09
N PRO A 73 4.51 -12.20 0.56
CA PRO A 73 4.58 -12.42 -0.89
C PRO A 73 3.27 -12.08 -1.60
N MET A 74 2.11 -12.28 -0.93
CA MET A 74 0.81 -11.92 -1.48
C MET A 74 0.59 -10.41 -1.59
N LEU A 75 1.13 -9.62 -0.66
CA LEU A 75 1.08 -8.15 -0.76
C LEU A 75 1.91 -7.69 -1.94
N VAL A 76 3.12 -8.24 -2.10
CA VAL A 76 4.02 -7.93 -3.23
C VAL A 76 3.36 -8.25 -4.56
N ASN A 77 2.76 -9.43 -4.70
CA ASN A 77 2.09 -9.81 -5.94
C ASN A 77 0.92 -8.87 -6.27
N ASN A 78 0.13 -8.49 -5.26
CA ASN A 78 -1.00 -7.57 -5.46
C ASN A 78 -0.52 -6.16 -5.84
N LEU A 79 0.55 -5.68 -5.20
CA LEU A 79 1.16 -4.39 -5.50
C LEU A 79 1.67 -4.33 -6.94
N ILE A 80 2.38 -5.37 -7.38
CA ILE A 80 2.87 -5.47 -8.77
C ILE A 80 1.68 -5.57 -9.74
N ALA A 81 0.65 -6.36 -9.44
CA ALA A 81 -0.53 -6.51 -10.29
C ALA A 81 -1.28 -5.17 -10.51
N LEU A 82 -1.47 -4.39 -9.44
CA LEU A 82 -2.08 -3.06 -9.50
C LEU A 82 -1.24 -2.09 -10.34
N SER A 83 0.07 -2.09 -10.09
CA SER A 83 1.01 -1.27 -10.83
C SER A 83 1.11 -1.67 -12.31
N ALA A 84 0.99 -2.94 -12.64
CA ALA A 84 0.98 -3.43 -14.02
C ALA A 84 -0.40 -3.29 -14.69
N SER A 85 -1.38 -2.67 -14.01
CA SER A 85 -2.76 -2.50 -14.50
C SER A 85 -3.45 -3.83 -14.88
N VAL A 86 -3.09 -4.91 -14.18
CA VAL A 86 -3.65 -6.26 -14.30
C VAL A 86 -4.09 -6.79 -12.93
N PRO A 87 -4.97 -6.07 -12.20
CA PRO A 87 -5.32 -6.38 -10.80
C PRO A 87 -5.95 -7.76 -10.59
N ASP A 88 -6.46 -8.38 -11.65
CA ASP A 88 -7.05 -9.72 -11.69
C ASP A 88 -6.02 -10.84 -11.89
N GLN A 89 -4.77 -10.52 -12.24
CA GLN A 89 -3.73 -11.49 -12.59
C GLN A 89 -2.71 -11.73 -11.47
N ILE A 90 -3.11 -11.57 -10.21
CA ILE A 90 -2.22 -11.73 -9.03
C ILE A 90 -1.53 -13.09 -9.01
N THR A 91 -2.23 -14.16 -9.41
CA THR A 91 -1.66 -15.52 -9.47
C THR A 91 -0.54 -15.62 -10.50
N LEU A 92 -0.69 -15.00 -11.67
CA LEU A 92 0.34 -14.96 -12.71
C LEU A 92 1.56 -14.16 -12.23
N VAL A 93 1.32 -12.99 -11.63
CA VAL A 93 2.38 -12.19 -10.99
C VAL A 93 3.09 -13.00 -9.89
N GLY A 94 2.36 -13.86 -9.20
CA GLY A 94 2.89 -14.79 -8.21
C GLY A 94 3.95 -15.75 -8.76
N GLN A 95 3.93 -16.04 -10.06
CA GLN A 95 4.87 -16.93 -10.73
C GLN A 95 6.14 -16.22 -11.22
N LEU A 96 6.21 -14.89 -11.14
CA LEU A 96 7.39 -14.15 -11.54
C LEU A 96 8.64 -14.60 -10.74
N PRO A 97 9.82 -14.66 -11.39
CA PRO A 97 11.08 -14.86 -10.70
C PRO A 97 11.31 -13.82 -9.60
N LEU A 98 12.04 -14.22 -8.55
CA LEU A 98 12.25 -13.37 -7.37
C LEU A 98 12.97 -12.06 -7.72
N ASP A 99 14.02 -12.15 -8.55
CA ASP A 99 14.77 -11.02 -9.09
C ASP A 99 13.88 -10.05 -9.88
N VAL A 100 12.94 -10.57 -10.68
CA VAL A 100 11.96 -9.75 -11.42
C VAL A 100 11.01 -9.03 -10.46
N LYS A 101 10.55 -9.70 -9.40
CA LYS A 101 9.70 -9.07 -8.38
C LYS A 101 10.42 -7.96 -7.63
N VAL A 102 11.69 -8.18 -7.27
CA VAL A 102 12.52 -7.15 -6.61
C VAL A 102 12.71 -5.96 -7.55
N ALA A 103 13.11 -6.19 -8.80
CA ALA A 103 13.26 -5.12 -9.80
C ALA A 103 11.96 -4.36 -10.04
N ALA A 104 10.82 -5.06 -10.06
CA ALA A 104 9.50 -4.43 -10.18
C ALA A 104 9.20 -3.54 -8.97
N LEU A 105 9.43 -4.00 -7.74
CA LEU A 105 9.21 -3.20 -6.54
C LEU A 105 10.07 -1.93 -6.52
N GLU A 106 11.35 -2.03 -6.83
CA GLU A 106 12.26 -0.88 -6.93
C GLU A 106 11.77 0.12 -7.98
N LYS A 107 11.38 -0.38 -9.16
CA LYS A 107 10.88 0.46 -10.24
C LYS A 107 9.59 1.19 -9.85
N ILE A 108 8.66 0.46 -9.22
CA ILE A 108 7.39 1.01 -8.73
C ILE A 108 7.66 2.09 -7.70
N ALA A 109 8.56 1.85 -6.75
CA ALA A 109 8.92 2.82 -5.74
C ALA A 109 9.51 4.10 -6.34
N ILE A 110 10.48 3.97 -7.25
CA ILE A 110 11.10 5.11 -7.93
C ILE A 110 10.05 5.92 -8.69
N LEU A 111 9.18 5.26 -9.47
CA LEU A 111 8.11 5.93 -10.21
C LEU A 111 7.14 6.64 -9.27
N THR A 112 6.77 6.00 -8.16
CA THR A 112 5.85 6.54 -7.16
C THR A 112 6.45 7.75 -6.44
N PHE A 113 7.74 7.71 -6.05
CA PHE A 113 8.42 8.83 -5.41
C PHE A 113 8.57 10.01 -6.36
N GLN A 114 8.92 9.75 -7.63
CA GLN A 114 8.99 10.80 -8.65
C GLN A 114 7.65 11.48 -8.89
N MET A 115 6.54 10.75 -8.75
CA MET A 115 5.19 11.30 -8.88
C MET A 115 4.75 12.05 -7.62
N SER A 116 5.20 11.61 -6.45
CA SER A 116 4.86 12.22 -5.15
C SER A 116 5.72 13.43 -4.78
N GLY A 117 6.76 13.74 -5.57
CA GLY A 117 7.71 14.82 -5.28
C GLY A 117 8.80 14.44 -4.26
N GLY A 118 9.05 13.14 -4.06
CA GLY A 118 10.09 12.61 -3.17
C GLY A 118 9.60 11.52 -2.22
N LEU A 119 10.55 10.86 -1.54
CA LEU A 119 10.29 9.80 -0.56
C LEU A 119 9.51 10.32 0.66
N GLY A 120 9.89 11.47 1.21
CA GLY A 120 9.22 12.06 2.39
C GLY A 120 7.73 12.31 2.13
N ASN A 121 7.39 12.95 1.01
CA ASN A 121 6.00 13.18 0.61
C ASN A 121 5.21 11.88 0.42
N PHE A 122 5.84 10.86 -0.15
CA PHE A 122 5.20 9.55 -0.30
C PHE A 122 4.88 8.93 1.06
N LEU A 123 5.84 8.91 1.98
CA LEU A 123 5.63 8.38 3.34
C LEU A 123 4.53 9.16 4.07
N GLU A 124 4.46 10.47 3.90
CA GLU A 124 3.39 11.29 4.47
C GLU A 124 2.01 10.88 3.92
N ILE A 125 1.90 10.65 2.61
CA ILE A 125 0.66 10.17 1.97
C ILE A 125 0.28 8.79 2.52
N VAL A 126 1.22 7.85 2.59
CA VAL A 126 0.99 6.51 3.13
C VAL A 126 0.53 6.57 4.59
N MET A 127 1.21 7.35 5.44
CA MET A 127 0.84 7.52 6.85
C MET A 127 -0.56 8.14 6.99
N ARG A 128 -0.90 9.12 6.14
CA ARG A 128 -2.22 9.75 6.13
C ARG A 128 -3.33 8.77 5.74
N VAL A 129 -3.11 7.97 4.70
CA VAL A 129 -4.08 6.93 4.27
C VAL A 129 -4.21 5.86 5.33
N ALA A 130 -3.09 5.37 5.86
CA ALA A 130 -3.06 4.37 6.92
C ALA A 130 -3.80 4.81 8.19
N GLY A 131 -3.54 6.03 8.66
CA GLY A 131 -4.23 6.61 9.82
C GLY A 131 -5.74 6.69 9.61
N LYS A 132 -6.20 7.03 8.41
CA LYS A 132 -7.64 7.07 8.07
C LYS A 132 -8.25 5.67 8.08
N VAL A 133 -7.63 4.69 7.42
CA VAL A 133 -8.11 3.31 7.38
C VAL A 133 -8.19 2.72 8.80
N ARG A 134 -7.15 2.90 9.62
CA ARG A 134 -7.15 2.44 11.02
C ARG A 134 -8.21 3.14 11.87
N GLY A 135 -8.40 4.44 11.68
CA GLY A 135 -9.45 5.22 12.36
C GLY A 135 -10.85 4.69 12.04
N LEU A 136 -11.12 4.38 10.77
CA LEU A 136 -12.38 3.78 10.33
C LEU A 136 -12.60 2.39 10.95
N VAL A 137 -11.58 1.51 10.94
CA VAL A 137 -11.66 0.18 11.55
C VAL A 137 -11.85 0.26 13.06
N LYS A 138 -11.21 1.21 13.75
CA LYS A 138 -11.37 1.42 15.19
C LYS A 138 -12.79 1.89 15.54
N ASN A 139 -13.36 2.76 14.71
CA ASN A 139 -14.74 3.25 14.89
C ASN A 139 -15.79 2.17 14.58
N LEU A 140 -15.50 1.24 13.66
CA LEU A 140 -16.36 0.07 13.39
C LEU A 140 -16.27 -1.01 14.48
N LYS A 141 -15.13 -1.13 15.17
CA LYS A 141 -14.95 -2.02 16.31
C LYS A 141 -15.41 -1.42 17.64
N ALA A 142 -15.75 -0.14 17.69
CA ALA A 142 -16.39 0.43 18.86
C ALA A 142 -17.77 -0.24 19.03
N PRO A 143 -18.11 -0.76 20.22
CA PRO A 143 -19.45 -1.30 20.45
C PRO A 143 -20.44 -0.19 20.10
N LEU A 144 -21.44 -0.52 19.27
CA LEU A 144 -22.60 0.36 19.10
C LEU A 144 -23.06 0.77 20.50
N PRO A 145 -23.28 2.07 20.79
CA PRO A 145 -23.97 2.43 22.00
C PRO A 145 -25.33 1.75 21.89
N LEU A 146 -25.51 0.66 22.64
CA LEU A 146 -26.82 0.11 22.88
C LEU A 146 -27.59 1.27 23.47
N GLU A 147 -28.54 1.76 22.69
CA GLU A 147 -29.51 2.75 23.09
C GLU A 147 -30.11 2.23 24.39
N ASN A 148 -29.68 2.79 25.52
CA ASN A 148 -30.27 2.53 26.83
C ASN A 148 -31.66 3.15 26.79
N GLY A 149 -32.59 2.41 26.19
CA GLY A 149 -34.00 2.72 26.14
C GLY A 149 -34.60 2.67 27.54
N SER A 150 -34.87 3.86 28.05
CA SER A 150 -35.95 4.22 28.99
C SER A 150 -35.91 3.65 30.41
N SER A 151 -35.56 4.55 31.34
CA SER A 151 -36.28 4.69 32.62
C SER A 151 -37.77 4.98 32.39
N VAL A 152 -38.66 4.39 33.19
CA VAL A 152 -39.92 4.93 33.81
C VAL A 152 -40.62 3.70 34.45
N SER A 153 -40.51 3.48 35.77
CA SER A 153 -41.45 3.88 36.83
C SER A 153 -42.85 3.25 36.78
N THR A 154 -43.15 2.39 37.75
CA THR A 154 -44.45 2.28 38.46
C THR A 154 -44.19 1.39 39.69
N ALA A 155 -43.95 1.94 40.88
CA ALA A 155 -44.88 2.55 41.84
C ALA A 155 -45.68 1.53 42.67
N LYS A 156 -45.43 1.62 43.99
CA LYS A 156 -46.15 1.11 45.18
C LYS A 156 -45.97 -0.36 45.57
#